data_AF-A0A1G2RVX2-F1
#
_entry.id   AF-A0A1G2RVX2-F1
#
_cell.length_a   1.000
_cell.length_b   1.000
_cell.length_c   1.000
_cell.angle_alpha   90.00
_cell.angle_beta   90.00
_cell.angle_gamma   90.00
#
_symmetry.space_group_name_H-M   'P 1'
#
loop_
_entity.id
_entity.type
_entity.pdbx_description
1 polymer ?
#
loop_
_entity_poly.entity_id
_entity_poly.type
_entity_poly.pdbx_seq_one_letter_code
_entity_poly.pdbx_strand_id
1 'polypeptide(L)'
;MAELQDQIRQLRSQLAALQGQPNPPRAVSCMGFNHNLFFGVRGEEVRCLQEFLKAQGEDVYPEGLVTGNFLALTQQAVIRFQEIYASEILAPLSLNSGTGYVGQMTRNKMNQMIGF
;
A
#
# COMPACT_ATOMS: atom_id res chain seq x y z
N MET A 1 -39.30 -29.73 -0.89
CA MET A 1 -38.47 -30.12 -2.06
C MET A 1 -38.22 -28.94 -3.00
N ALA A 2 -39.19 -28.05 -3.26
CA ALA A 2 -38.99 -26.86 -4.09
C ALA A 2 -38.02 -25.83 -3.46
N GLU A 3 -38.18 -25.54 -2.17
CA GLU A 3 -37.40 -24.50 -1.47
C GLU A 3 -35.90 -24.78 -1.41
N LEU A 4 -35.51 -26.05 -1.26
CA LEU A 4 -34.10 -26.44 -1.20
C LEU A 4 -33.42 -26.35 -2.57
N GLN A 5 -34.17 -26.59 -3.66
CA GLN A 5 -33.66 -26.42 -5.02
C GLN A 5 -33.48 -24.93 -5.36
N ASP A 6 -34.34 -24.07 -4.84
CA ASP A 6 -34.22 -22.62 -5.00
C ASP A 6 -33.02 -22.06 -4.23
N GLN A 7 -32.78 -22.54 -3.00
CA GLN A 7 -31.56 -22.19 -2.27
C GLN A 7 -30.29 -22.60 -3.03
N ILE A 8 -30.24 -23.83 -3.57
CA ILE A 8 -29.08 -24.29 -4.34
C ILE A 8 -28.86 -23.43 -5.58
N ARG A 9 -29.94 -23.00 -6.26
CA ARG A 9 -29.86 -22.07 -7.40
C ARG A 9 -29.28 -20.73 -6.98
N GLN A 10 -29.76 -20.18 -5.87
CA GLN A 10 -29.33 -18.88 -5.36
C GLN A 10 -27.87 -18.90 -4.88
N LEU A 11 -27.44 -19.98 -4.23
CA LEU A 11 -26.06 -20.19 -3.80
C LEU A 11 -25.11 -20.32 -5.00
N ARG A 12 -25.50 -21.06 -6.04
CA ARG A 12 -24.70 -21.19 -7.27
C ARG A 12 -24.57 -19.86 -8.02
N SER A 13 -25.63 -19.04 -8.04
CA SER A 13 -25.58 -17.70 -8.63
C SER A 13 -24.60 -16.78 -7.89
N GLN A 14 -24.61 -16.82 -6.55
CA GLN A 14 -23.67 -16.06 -5.72
C GLN A 14 -22.21 -16.49 -5.95
N LEU A 15 -21.95 -17.80 -6.06
CA LEU A 15 -20.61 -18.33 -6.36
C LEU A 15 -20.11 -17.88 -7.74
N ALA A 16 -20.98 -17.88 -8.76
CA ALA A 16 -20.63 -17.41 -10.10
C ALA A 16 -20.29 -15.90 -10.12
N ALA A 17 -21.02 -15.08 -9.34
CA ALA A 17 -20.74 -13.65 -9.22
C ALA A 17 -19.40 -13.36 -8.52
N LEU A 18 -19.03 -14.18 -7.52
CA LEU A 18 -17.74 -14.07 -6.81
C LEU A 18 -16.56 -14.57 -7.65
N GLN A 19 -16.76 -15.62 -8.46
CA GLN A 19 -15.70 -16.21 -9.31
C GLN A 19 -15.52 -15.47 -10.64
N GLY A 20 -16.54 -14.75 -11.11
CA GLY A 20 -16.54 -13.99 -12.36
C GLY A 20 -16.07 -12.54 -12.23
N GLN A 21 -15.63 -12.10 -11.05
CA GLN A 21 -14.92 -10.82 -10.91
C GLN A 21 -13.46 -11.05 -11.32
N PRO A 22 -13.01 -10.61 -12.51
CA PRO A 22 -11.60 -10.33 -12.68
C PRO A 22 -11.29 -9.30 -11.59
N ASN A 23 -10.38 -9.62 -10.67
CA ASN A 23 -9.72 -8.57 -9.90
C ASN A 23 -9.10 -7.67 -10.97
N PRO A 24 -9.63 -6.46 -11.24
CA PRO A 24 -8.94 -5.56 -12.14
C PRO A 24 -7.52 -5.39 -11.56
N PRO A 25 -6.48 -5.14 -12.37
CA PRO A 25 -5.27 -4.54 -11.82
C PRO A 25 -5.75 -3.30 -11.06
N ARG A 26 -5.77 -3.41 -9.73
CA ARG A 26 -6.32 -2.38 -8.86
C ARG A 26 -5.54 -1.12 -9.19
N ALA A 27 -6.20 -0.16 -9.85
CA ALA A 27 -5.77 1.22 -9.78
C ALA A 27 -5.57 1.48 -8.28
N VAL A 28 -4.33 1.81 -7.92
CA VAL A 28 -3.78 1.94 -6.56
C VAL A 28 -4.90 2.15 -5.55
N SER A 29 -5.31 1.09 -4.83
CA SER A 29 -6.42 1.15 -3.85
C SER A 29 -6.00 1.83 -2.54
N CYS A 30 -4.95 2.65 -2.61
CA CYS A 30 -4.51 3.51 -1.53
C CYS A 30 -5.46 4.70 -1.43
N MET A 31 -6.47 4.58 -0.58
CA MET A 31 -7.26 5.76 -0.23
C MET A 31 -6.47 6.73 0.66
N GLY A 32 -5.43 6.26 1.37
CA GLY A 32 -4.60 7.09 2.24
C GLY A 32 -3.81 6.26 3.25
N PHE A 33 -2.73 6.86 3.77
CA PHE A 33 -1.92 6.32 4.85
C PHE A 33 -2.39 6.90 6.19
N ASN A 34 -3.00 6.05 7.00
CA ASN A 34 -3.63 6.42 8.27
C ASN A 34 -2.94 5.77 9.49
N HIS A 35 -2.10 4.76 9.27
CA HIS A 35 -1.33 4.09 10.32
C HIS A 35 0.17 4.26 10.09
N ASN A 36 0.92 4.29 11.19
CA ASN A 36 2.37 4.31 11.07
C ASN A 36 2.84 2.93 10.59
N LEU A 37 3.67 2.91 9.55
CA LEU A 37 4.19 1.66 8.98
C LEU A 37 5.69 1.54 9.24
N PHE A 38 6.13 0.35 9.63
CA PHE A 38 7.50 0.10 10.05
C PHE A 38 7.90 -1.35 9.82
N PHE A 39 9.19 -1.63 9.92
CA PHE A 39 9.74 -2.96 9.70
C PHE A 39 9.00 -4.03 10.52
N GLY A 40 8.64 -5.14 9.86
CA GLY A 40 7.94 -6.28 10.44
C GLY A 40 6.41 -6.22 10.36
N VAL A 41 5.82 -5.05 10.10
CA VAL A 41 4.35 -4.97 9.92
C VAL A 41 3.93 -5.52 8.55
N ARG A 42 2.69 -5.99 8.47
CA ARG A 42 2.12 -6.56 7.26
C ARG A 42 0.65 -6.18 7.11
N GLY A 43 0.16 -6.21 5.88
CA GLY A 43 -1.25 -5.99 5.57
C GLY A 43 -1.47 -5.18 4.31
N GLU A 44 -2.73 -4.82 4.05
CA GLU A 44 -3.12 -4.12 2.83
C GLU A 44 -2.51 -2.71 2.74
N GLU A 45 -2.35 -2.00 3.85
CA GLU A 45 -1.72 -0.67 3.85
C GLU A 45 -0.23 -0.74 3.50
N VAL A 46 0.45 -1.87 3.80
CA VAL A 46 1.82 -2.13 3.35
C VAL A 46 1.86 -2.45 1.86
N ARG A 47 0.89 -3.20 1.33
CA ARG A 47 0.77 -3.43 -0.13
C ARG A 47 0.61 -2.09 -0.84
N CYS A 48 -0.27 -1.25 -0.32
CA CYS A 48 -0.48 0.10 -0.78
C CYS A 48 0.81 0.94 -0.74
N LEU A 49 1.56 0.91 0.37
CA LEU A 49 2.87 1.56 0.46
C LEU A 49 3.83 1.08 -0.64
N GLN A 50 3.90 -0.23 -0.87
CA GLN A 50 4.79 -0.81 -1.87
C GLN A 50 4.38 -0.43 -3.30
N GLU A 51 3.08 -0.38 -3.60
CA GLU A 51 2.56 0.11 -4.88
C GLU A 51 2.90 1.60 -5.08
N PHE A 52 2.70 2.42 -4.05
CA PHE A 52 3.05 3.84 -4.07
C PHE A 52 4.55 4.05 -4.31
N LEU A 53 5.41 3.37 -3.55
CA LEU A 53 6.87 3.48 -3.67
C LEU A 53 7.35 3.03 -5.05
N LYS A 54 6.77 1.96 -5.59
CA LYS A 54 7.05 1.49 -6.95
C LYS A 54 6.68 2.54 -8.00
N ALA A 55 5.57 3.25 -7.82
CA ALA A 55 5.15 4.33 -8.72
C ALA A 55 6.07 5.57 -8.66
N GLN A 56 6.92 5.70 -7.63
CA GLN A 56 7.94 6.77 -7.57
C GLN A 56 9.16 6.50 -8.46
N GLY A 57 9.27 5.30 -9.04
CA GLY A 57 10.34 4.93 -9.97
C GLY A 57 11.43 4.05 -9.34
N GLU A 58 12.33 3.58 -10.20
CA GLU A 58 13.38 2.60 -9.85
C GLU A 58 14.46 3.19 -8.93
N ASP A 59 14.67 4.52 -8.95
CA ASP A 59 15.57 5.18 -8.01
C ASP A 59 15.10 4.99 -6.55
N VAL A 60 13.77 4.97 -6.35
CA VAL A 60 13.15 4.79 -5.04
C VAL A 60 12.99 3.33 -4.68
N TYR A 61 12.38 2.53 -5.56
CA TYR A 61 12.07 1.13 -5.25
C TYR A 61 12.38 0.20 -6.43
N PRO A 62 13.66 -0.08 -6.68
CA PRO A 62 14.10 -0.83 -7.86
C PRO A 62 13.57 -2.27 -7.87
N GLU A 63 13.35 -2.87 -6.71
CA GLU A 63 12.82 -4.23 -6.63
C GLU A 63 11.32 -4.28 -6.98
N GLY A 64 10.58 -3.19 -6.78
CA GLY A 64 9.18 -3.07 -7.19
C GLY A 64 8.25 -4.16 -6.66
N LEU A 65 8.60 -4.79 -5.53
CA LEU A 65 7.89 -5.93 -4.95
C LEU A 65 6.71 -5.49 -4.09
N VAL A 66 5.52 -6.04 -4.38
CA VAL A 66 4.27 -5.80 -3.64
C VAL A 66 3.83 -7.09 -2.97
N THR A 67 4.33 -7.32 -1.76
CA THR A 67 4.09 -8.55 -0.97
C THR A 67 3.12 -8.32 0.18
N GLY A 68 2.97 -7.08 0.63
CA GLY A 68 2.25 -6.74 1.85
C GLY A 68 3.05 -6.96 3.13
N ASN A 69 4.35 -7.27 3.04
CA ASN A 69 5.25 -7.40 4.19
C ASN A 69 6.27 -6.26 4.16
N PHE A 70 6.37 -5.50 5.25
CA PHE A 70 7.31 -4.39 5.37
C PHE A 70 8.63 -4.95 5.89
N LEU A 71 9.50 -5.37 4.98
CA LEU A 71 10.83 -5.90 5.31
C LEU A 71 11.93 -4.97 4.79
N ALA A 72 13.16 -5.47 4.71
CA ALA A 72 14.35 -4.66 4.43
C ALA A 72 14.23 -3.85 3.12
N LEU A 73 13.75 -4.46 2.04
CA LEU A 73 13.63 -3.78 0.74
C LEU A 73 12.64 -2.62 0.78
N THR A 74 11.47 -2.83 1.39
CA THR A 74 10.48 -1.76 1.58
C THR A 74 11.01 -0.66 2.50
N GLN A 75 11.75 -1.02 3.56
CA GLN A 75 12.39 -0.04 4.44
C GLN A 75 13.41 0.82 3.69
N GLN A 76 14.25 0.21 2.87
CA GLN A 76 15.22 0.94 2.06
C GLN A 76 14.53 1.87 1.06
N ALA A 77 13.44 1.41 0.42
CA ALA A 77 12.65 2.27 -0.45
C ALA A 77 12.01 3.47 0.28
N VAL A 78 11.53 3.26 1.52
CA VAL A 78 11.06 4.37 2.36
C VAL A 78 12.20 5.34 2.70
N ILE A 79 13.40 4.86 3.03
CA ILE A 79 14.57 5.72 3.29
C ILE A 79 14.85 6.61 2.08
N ARG A 80 14.95 6.02 0.88
CA ARG A 80 15.22 6.78 -0.36
C ARG A 80 14.13 7.80 -0.65
N PHE A 81 12.87 7.42 -0.50
CA PHE A 81 11.75 8.35 -0.63
C PHE A 81 11.86 9.52 0.34
N GLN A 82 12.17 9.25 1.62
CA GLN A 82 12.34 10.28 2.64
C GLN A 82 13.50 11.23 2.32
N GLU A 83 14.58 10.73 1.74
CA GLU A 83 15.74 11.51 1.34
C GLU A 83 15.46 12.41 0.13
N ILE A 84 14.69 11.92 -0.85
CA ILE A 84 14.24 12.73 -2.00
C ILE A 84 13.38 13.92 -1.54
N TYR A 85 12.49 13.68 -0.57
CA TYR A 85 11.61 14.72 0.00
C TYR A 85 12.12 15.23 1.36
N ALA A 86 13.44 15.27 1.56
CA ALA A 86 14.06 15.58 2.85
C ALA A 86 13.63 16.93 3.43
N SER A 87 13.45 17.96 2.61
CA SER A 87 13.00 19.29 3.04
C SER A 87 11.59 19.29 3.65
N GLU A 88 10.73 18.38 3.22
CA GLU A 88 9.34 18.28 3.66
C GLU A 88 9.15 17.23 4.75
N ILE A 89 9.98 16.17 4.76
CA ILE A 89 9.83 15.03 5.68
C ILE A 89 10.82 15.09 6.84
N LEU A 90 12.10 15.32 6.55
CA LEU A 90 13.20 15.16 7.51
C LEU A 90 13.55 16.48 8.21
N ALA A 91 13.65 17.58 7.45
CA ALA A 91 14.04 18.88 7.97
C ALA A 91 13.11 19.40 9.09
N PRO A 92 11.76 19.27 9.01
CA PRO A 92 10.88 19.68 10.11
C PRO A 92 11.07 18.89 11.40
N LEU A 93 11.70 17.70 11.31
CA LEU A 93 12.01 16.83 12.44
C LEU A 93 13.48 16.95 12.89
N SER A 94 14.27 17.85 12.28
CA SER A 94 15.72 17.95 12.49
C SER A 94 16.47 16.63 12.25
N LEU A 95 15.99 15.83 11.29
CA LEU A 95 16.65 14.59 10.86
C LEU A 95 17.51 14.85 9.63
N ASN A 96 18.68 14.20 9.57
CA ASN A 96 19.64 14.36 8.47
C ASN A 96 19.63 13.20 7.46
N SER A 97 18.92 12.11 7.78
CA SER A 97 18.89 10.89 6.98
C SER A 97 17.55 10.19 7.11
N GLY A 98 17.17 9.43 6.07
CA GLY A 98 15.94 8.64 6.10
C GLY A 98 15.97 7.61 7.25
N THR A 99 14.81 7.39 7.85
CA THR A 99 14.62 6.46 8.98
C THR A 99 14.04 5.12 8.55
N GLY A 100 13.40 5.08 7.37
CA GLY A 100 12.64 3.91 6.92
C GLY A 100 11.34 3.70 7.70
N TYR A 101 10.97 4.65 8.56
CA TYR A 101 9.74 4.66 9.33
C TYR A 101 8.70 5.57 8.68
N VAL A 102 7.54 5.05 8.31
CA VAL A 102 6.45 5.85 7.73
C VAL A 102 5.63 6.47 8.86
N GLY A 103 6.17 7.55 9.43
CA GLY A 103 5.51 8.36 10.46
C GLY A 103 4.68 9.51 9.89
N GLN A 104 4.18 10.40 10.75
CA GLN A 104 3.29 11.50 10.38
C GLN A 104 3.77 12.31 9.16
N MET A 105 5.04 12.74 9.15
CA MET A 105 5.57 13.57 8.06
C MET A 105 5.63 12.83 6.72
N THR A 106 6.04 11.56 6.74
CA THR A 106 6.04 10.72 5.53
C THR A 106 4.62 10.46 5.03
N ARG A 107 3.68 10.14 5.93
CA ARG A 107 2.27 9.95 5.57
C ARG A 107 1.65 11.20 4.98
N ASN A 108 1.88 12.37 5.58
CA ASN A 108 1.39 13.64 5.06
C ASN A 108 1.87 13.87 3.62
N LYS A 109 3.16 13.64 3.35
CA LYS A 109 3.70 13.80 2.00
C LYS A 109 3.09 12.81 1.02
N MET A 110 3.00 11.54 1.39
CA MET A 110 2.38 10.50 0.55
C MET A 110 0.90 10.80 0.26
N ASN A 111 0.13 11.19 1.29
CA ASN A 111 -1.28 11.55 1.19
C ASN A 111 -1.51 12.77 0.27
N GLN A 112 -0.66 13.79 0.39
CA GLN A 112 -0.67 14.94 -0.51
C GLN A 112 -0.48 14.52 -1.99
N MET A 113 0.40 13.56 -2.26
CA MET A 113 0.69 13.11 -3.63
C MET A 113 -0.42 12.26 -4.25
N ILE A 114 -1.19 11.55 -3.43
CA ILE A 114 -2.36 10.76 -3.89
C ILE A 114 -3.66 11.59 -3.91
N GLY A 115 -3.65 12.82 -3.40
CA GLY A 115 -4.83 13.69 -3.35
C GLY A 115 -5.78 13.41 -2.18
N PHE A 116 -5.24 12.92 -1.05
CA PHE A 116 -5.98 12.66 0.19
C PHE A 116 -5.77 13.77 1.23
#